data_AF-A0A6P2BJK0-F1
#
_entry.id   AF-A0A6P2BJK0-F1
#
_cell.length_a   1.000
_cell.length_b   1.000
_cell.length_c   1.000
_cell.angle_alpha   90.00
_cell.angle_beta   90.00
_cell.angle_gamma   90.00
#
_symmetry.space_group_name_H-M   'P 1'
#
loop_
_entity.id
_entity.type
_entity.pdbx_description
1 polymer ?
#
loop_
_entity_poly.entity_id
_entity_poly.type
_entity_poly.pdbx_seq_one_letter_code
_entity_poly.pdbx_strand_id
1 'polypeptide(L)'
;RSDVVSEIEDYAISQNLQSLRNRVDELGVSEPLVQRMGRNRIVIDLPGIQDSSRAKDIIGRVANLEFRLVASAEHPRSEVETFTYQGRQVDLQRAVIATGDRVGNAQAGHDPETNMPQVNITLDGRGGERMHEATRHNIGRQMAILFRETLTRSHYEEVDGEMVLVQVPYEEQRLISVATIQAALGTRFRITGLSHSEARDLSLLLRAGALAAPMYIVEERTVGASLGEENIRAGFTSVAIGFALVLVFMMVYYRLFGLAANIALAVNLVLLVAVMSLLGATLTLPGIAGIVLTVGMAVDANVLIFSRIREELQYRSPQAAISAGFDRAFVAILDANITTLIVAVILYAIGSGPVRGFAVTLSIGICTSLFCALMVTRALVNLMYGGRNIRRLAI
;
A
#
# COMPACT_ATOMS: atom_id res chain seq x y z
N ARG A 1 -13.08 30.07 15.31
CA ARG A 1 -11.82 30.24 14.53
C ARG A 1 -11.08 28.91 14.38
N SER A 2 -11.05 28.03 15.39
CA SER A 2 -10.51 26.65 15.29
C SER A 2 -11.21 25.82 14.21
N ASP A 3 -12.53 25.92 14.11
CA ASP A 3 -13.31 24.99 13.29
C ASP A 3 -13.11 25.23 11.79
N VAL A 4 -13.00 26.51 11.40
CA VAL A 4 -12.69 26.92 10.01
C VAL A 4 -11.28 26.48 9.59
N VAL A 5 -10.30 26.54 10.51
CA VAL A 5 -8.94 26.08 10.23
C VAL A 5 -8.92 24.56 10.05
N SER A 6 -9.63 23.82 10.90
CA SER A 6 -9.76 22.36 10.75
C SER A 6 -10.42 21.98 9.44
N GLU A 7 -11.47 22.69 9.03
CA GLU A 7 -12.19 22.41 7.78
C GLU A 7 -11.31 22.66 6.55
N ILE A 8 -10.50 23.73 6.56
CA ILE A 8 -9.52 24.00 5.50
C ILE A 8 -8.41 22.93 5.47
N GLU A 9 -7.90 22.52 6.63
CA GLU A 9 -6.90 21.45 6.74
C GLU A 9 -7.45 20.11 6.21
N ASP A 10 -8.67 19.75 6.59
CA ASP A 10 -9.33 18.52 6.18
C ASP A 10 -9.62 18.50 4.68
N TYR A 11 -10.04 19.63 4.12
CA TYR A 11 -10.21 19.79 2.68
C TYR A 11 -8.87 19.64 1.94
N ALA A 12 -7.82 20.34 2.39
CA ALA A 12 -6.51 20.31 1.77
C ALA A 12 -5.92 18.89 1.77
N ILE A 13 -6.06 18.15 2.87
CA ILE A 13 -5.57 16.77 2.96
C ILE A 13 -6.40 15.83 2.10
N SER A 14 -7.72 15.94 2.12
CA SER A 14 -8.58 15.07 1.31
C SER A 14 -8.30 15.25 -0.18
N GLN A 15 -8.10 16.49 -0.62
CA GLN A 15 -7.74 16.82 -1.99
C GLN A 15 -6.33 16.31 -2.36
N ASN A 16 -5.32 16.56 -1.51
CA ASN A 16 -3.98 16.06 -1.73
C ASN A 16 -3.94 14.53 -1.75
N LEU A 17 -4.71 13.87 -0.89
CA LEU A 17 -4.80 12.41 -0.83
C LEU A 17 -5.37 11.83 -2.13
N GLN A 18 -6.41 12.47 -2.70
CA GLN A 18 -6.95 12.06 -3.98
C GLN A 18 -5.95 12.26 -5.13
N SER A 19 -5.25 13.40 -5.17
CA SER A 19 -4.20 13.64 -6.18
C SER A 19 -3.05 12.63 -6.05
N LEU A 20 -2.61 12.34 -4.82
CA LEU A 20 -1.59 11.35 -4.55
C LEU A 20 -1.98 9.95 -4.98
N ARG A 21 -3.23 9.52 -4.75
CA ARG A 21 -3.73 8.24 -5.27
C ARG A 21 -3.60 8.16 -6.79
N ASN A 22 -4.09 9.18 -7.49
CA ASN A 22 -3.99 9.24 -8.95
C ASN A 22 -2.53 9.21 -9.42
N ARG A 23 -1.62 9.94 -8.75
CA ARG A 23 -0.17 9.95 -9.07
C ARG A 23 0.46 8.58 -8.89
N VAL A 24 0.10 7.89 -7.82
CA VAL A 24 0.67 6.59 -7.49
C VAL A 24 0.13 5.50 -8.42
N ASP A 25 -1.14 5.56 -8.81
CA ASP A 25 -1.72 4.66 -9.82
C ASP A 25 -0.99 4.78 -11.16
N GLU A 26 -0.60 6.00 -11.54
CA GLU A 26 0.17 6.29 -12.76
C GLU A 26 1.63 5.78 -12.73
N LEU A 27 2.18 5.50 -11.53
CA LEU A 27 3.49 4.86 -11.40
C LEU A 27 3.45 3.37 -11.79
N GLY A 28 2.26 2.78 -11.98
CA GLY A 28 2.11 1.37 -12.34
C GLY A 28 2.45 0.41 -11.19
N VAL A 29 2.35 0.88 -9.95
CA VAL A 29 2.64 0.11 -8.74
C VAL A 29 1.47 -0.83 -8.46
N SER A 30 1.76 -2.08 -8.06
CA SER A 30 0.74 -3.05 -7.69
C SER A 30 0.33 -2.84 -6.23
N GLU A 31 -0.92 -2.47 -5.96
CA GLU A 31 -1.46 -2.29 -4.60
C GLU A 31 -0.80 -1.17 -3.76
N PRO A 32 -0.71 0.07 -4.26
CA PRO A 32 -0.22 1.18 -3.46
C PRO A 32 -1.13 1.50 -2.27
N LEU A 33 -0.53 1.83 -1.13
CA LEU A 33 -1.27 2.30 0.04
C LEU A 33 -1.10 3.81 0.18
N VAL A 34 -2.18 4.59 0.03
CA VAL A 34 -2.17 6.03 0.28
C VAL A 34 -3.20 6.35 1.36
N GLN A 35 -2.73 6.72 2.55
CA GLN A 35 -3.56 6.93 3.73
C GLN A 35 -3.18 8.20 4.49
N ARG A 36 -4.19 8.88 5.05
CA ARG A 36 -3.98 9.98 5.99
C ARG A 36 -3.43 9.42 7.31
N MET A 37 -2.37 10.04 7.82
CA MET A 37 -1.80 9.76 9.13
C MET A 37 -1.88 11.01 10.01
N GLY A 38 -2.78 11.00 11.00
CA GLY A 38 -2.98 12.13 11.89
C GLY A 38 -3.53 13.38 11.18
N ARG A 39 -3.21 14.56 11.71
CA ARG A 39 -3.81 15.82 11.26
C ARG A 39 -3.22 16.40 9.99
N ASN A 40 -1.93 16.18 9.68
CA ASN A 40 -1.20 16.87 8.61
C ASN A 40 -0.20 15.98 7.84
N ARG A 41 -0.31 14.65 7.92
CA ARG A 41 0.59 13.73 7.21
C ARG A 41 -0.19 12.76 6.34
N ILE A 42 0.47 12.32 5.27
CA ILE A 42 -0.01 11.27 4.37
C ILE A 42 1.11 10.24 4.29
N VAL A 43 0.76 8.97 4.52
CA VAL A 43 1.67 7.83 4.35
C VAL A 43 1.39 7.21 3.00
N ILE A 44 2.48 6.94 2.27
CA ILE A 44 2.46 6.31 0.96
C ILE A 44 3.38 5.09 1.00
N ASP A 45 2.82 3.91 0.78
CA ASP A 45 3.60 2.68 0.57
C ASP A 45 3.56 2.30 -0.91
N LEU A 46 4.75 2.16 -1.50
CA LEU A 46 4.97 1.83 -2.91
C LEU A 46 5.66 0.47 -3.04
N PRO A 47 4.93 -0.64 -3.00
CA PRO A 47 5.52 -1.97 -3.11
C PRO A 47 6.14 -2.21 -4.49
N GLY A 48 7.35 -2.78 -4.53
CA GLY A 48 7.98 -3.20 -5.78
C GLY A 48 8.59 -2.09 -6.64
N ILE A 49 8.65 -0.85 -6.14
CA ILE A 49 9.34 0.24 -6.84
C ILE A 49 10.86 0.07 -6.73
N GLN A 50 11.55 0.03 -7.88
CA GLN A 50 13.01 -0.13 -7.92
C GLN A 50 13.73 1.22 -7.79
N ASP A 51 13.13 2.28 -8.34
CA ASP A 51 13.68 3.63 -8.34
C ASP A 51 12.81 4.54 -7.46
N SER A 52 13.21 4.69 -6.20
CA SER A 52 12.51 5.56 -5.26
C SER A 52 12.68 7.03 -5.61
N SER A 53 13.76 7.43 -6.30
CA SER A 53 13.98 8.82 -6.71
C SER A 53 12.94 9.28 -7.72
N ARG A 54 12.67 8.46 -8.74
CA ARG A 54 11.62 8.75 -9.73
C ARG A 54 10.22 8.82 -9.10
N ALA A 55 9.96 7.98 -8.11
CA ALA A 55 8.70 8.02 -7.38
C ALA A 55 8.54 9.32 -6.59
N LYS A 56 9.60 9.76 -5.89
CA LYS A 56 9.64 11.02 -5.14
C LYS A 56 9.43 12.22 -6.05
N ASP A 57 10.03 12.21 -7.23
CA ASP A 57 9.81 13.25 -8.22
C ASP A 57 8.32 13.37 -8.54
N ILE A 58 7.67 12.29 -8.96
CA ILE A 58 6.27 12.34 -9.38
C ILE A 58 5.31 12.69 -8.22
N ILE A 59 5.57 12.17 -7.03
CA ILE A 59 4.70 12.31 -5.85
C ILE A 59 4.91 13.65 -5.15
N GLY A 60 6.16 14.06 -4.99
CA GLY A 60 6.56 15.24 -4.21
C GLY A 60 6.49 16.55 -4.97
N ARG A 61 6.52 16.52 -6.32
CA ARG A 61 6.47 17.76 -7.12
C ARG A 61 5.09 18.39 -7.07
N VAL A 62 5.01 19.56 -6.45
CA VAL A 62 3.84 20.44 -6.56
C VAL A 62 3.94 21.16 -7.89
N ALA A 63 3.28 20.62 -8.90
CA ALA A 63 3.28 21.15 -10.25
C ALA A 63 1.92 21.79 -10.54
N ASN A 64 1.91 23.11 -10.79
CA ASN A 64 0.75 23.83 -11.28
C ASN A 64 1.04 24.37 -12.68
N LEU A 65 0.08 24.17 -13.58
CA LEU A 65 0.08 24.83 -14.88
C LEU A 65 -0.82 26.05 -14.85
N GLU A 66 -0.35 27.12 -15.48
CA GLU A 66 -1.12 28.33 -15.71
C GLU A 66 -1.08 28.66 -17.20
N PHE A 67 -2.26 28.85 -17.79
CA PHE A 67 -2.42 29.31 -19.16
C PHE A 67 -2.56 30.83 -19.13
N ARG A 68 -1.64 31.54 -19.80
CA ARG A 68 -1.58 33.01 -19.80
C ARG A 68 -1.37 33.55 -21.21
N LEU A 69 -1.91 34.73 -21.51
CA LEU A 69 -1.64 35.41 -22.78
C LEU A 69 -0.26 36.08 -22.74
N VAL A 70 0.43 36.09 -23.87
CA VAL A 70 1.60 36.96 -24.07
C VAL A 70 1.10 38.40 -24.16
N ALA A 71 1.74 39.28 -23.39
CA ALA A 71 1.44 40.70 -23.32
C ALA A 71 1.84 41.39 -24.63
N SER A 72 1.05 42.36 -25.07
CA SER A 72 1.48 43.26 -26.15
C SER A 72 2.37 44.37 -25.59
N ALA A 73 3.12 45.04 -26.45
CA ALA A 73 4.03 46.12 -26.06
C ALA A 73 3.35 47.29 -25.31
N GLU A 74 2.03 47.44 -25.46
CA GLU A 74 1.23 48.50 -24.84
C GLU A 74 0.62 48.09 -23.48
N HIS A 75 0.81 46.84 -23.03
CA HIS A 75 0.26 46.41 -21.74
C HIS A 75 0.95 47.12 -20.57
N PRO A 76 0.20 47.50 -19.51
CA PRO A 76 0.78 48.12 -18.32
C PRO A 76 1.84 47.21 -17.69
N ARG A 77 3.05 47.74 -17.45
CA ARG A 77 4.16 46.97 -16.84
C ARG A 77 3.83 46.36 -15.48
N SER A 78 2.88 46.92 -14.74
CA SER A 78 2.40 46.36 -13.46
C SER A 78 1.66 45.03 -13.60
N GLU A 79 1.08 44.77 -14.77
CA GLU A 79 0.28 43.59 -15.09
C GLU A 79 1.04 42.55 -15.93
N VAL A 80 2.34 42.75 -16.09
CA VAL A 80 3.21 41.87 -16.87
C VAL A 80 4.24 41.18 -15.96
N GLU A 81 4.51 39.91 -16.23
CA GLU A 81 5.65 39.15 -15.71
C GLU A 81 6.50 38.66 -16.88
N THR A 82 7.81 38.91 -16.81
CA THR A 82 8.76 38.54 -17.86
C THR A 82 9.41 37.20 -17.53
N PHE A 83 9.40 36.30 -18.50
CA PHE A 83 10.02 34.98 -18.41
C PHE A 83 10.98 34.75 -19.55
N THR A 84 11.91 33.81 -19.40
CA THR A 84 12.80 33.41 -20.50
C THR A 84 12.29 32.13 -21.14
N TYR A 85 12.18 32.12 -22.47
CA TYR A 85 11.83 30.94 -23.26
C TYR A 85 12.76 30.85 -24.47
N GLN A 86 13.49 29.74 -24.61
CA GLN A 86 14.45 29.51 -25.70
C GLN A 86 15.45 30.67 -25.90
N GLY A 87 15.95 31.25 -24.80
CA GLY A 87 16.90 32.37 -24.82
C GLY A 87 16.30 33.74 -25.16
N ARG A 88 14.98 33.83 -25.35
CA ARG A 88 14.25 35.09 -25.57
C ARG A 88 13.42 35.45 -24.35
N GLN A 89 13.29 36.74 -24.06
CA GLN A 89 12.36 37.21 -23.03
C GLN A 89 10.94 37.28 -23.62
N VAL A 90 9.99 36.77 -22.85
CA VAL A 90 8.57 36.72 -23.19
C VAL A 90 7.80 37.31 -22.03
N ASP A 91 7.06 38.37 -22.33
CA ASP A 91 6.22 39.08 -21.38
C ASP A 91 4.84 38.44 -21.33
N LEU A 92 4.42 37.98 -20.15
CA LEU A 92 3.10 37.38 -19.94
C LEU A 92 2.20 38.32 -19.15
N GLN A 93 0.92 38.33 -19.50
CA GLN A 93 -0.09 38.94 -18.65
C GLN A 93 -0.18 38.15 -17.33
N ARG A 94 -0.36 38.86 -16.21
CA ARG A 94 -0.59 38.25 -14.89
C ARG A 94 -1.95 37.57 -14.77
N ALA A 95 -2.90 37.93 -15.63
CA ALA A 95 -4.21 37.30 -15.69
C ALA A 95 -4.10 35.84 -16.15
N VAL A 96 -4.52 34.92 -15.27
CA VAL A 96 -4.56 33.49 -15.57
C VAL A 96 -5.88 33.13 -16.23
N ILE A 97 -5.81 32.53 -17.42
CA ILE A 97 -6.98 32.07 -18.19
C ILE A 97 -7.57 30.83 -17.52
N ALA A 98 -6.71 29.82 -17.34
CA ALA A 98 -7.06 28.54 -16.76
C ALA A 98 -5.84 27.97 -16.02
N THR A 99 -6.11 27.02 -15.14
CA THR A 99 -5.12 26.35 -14.29
C THR A 99 -5.21 24.83 -14.46
N GLY A 100 -4.12 24.13 -14.13
CA GLY A 100 -4.01 22.68 -14.27
C GLY A 100 -5.03 21.87 -13.46
N ASP A 101 -5.59 22.41 -12.37
CA ASP A 101 -6.69 21.79 -11.59
C ASP A 101 -7.97 21.58 -12.40
N ARG A 102 -8.12 22.28 -13.53
CA ARG A 102 -9.26 22.17 -14.45
C ARG A 102 -9.02 21.21 -15.60
N VAL A 103 -7.91 20.47 -15.59
CA VAL A 103 -7.62 19.44 -16.59
C VAL A 103 -8.29 18.14 -16.17
N GLY A 104 -9.29 17.71 -16.94
CA GLY A 104 -9.96 16.43 -16.73
C GLY A 104 -9.19 15.24 -17.33
N ASN A 105 -8.44 15.47 -18.40
CA ASN A 105 -7.59 14.44 -19.01
C ASN A 105 -6.42 15.08 -19.78
N ALA A 106 -5.26 14.41 -19.77
CA ALA A 106 -4.10 14.77 -20.56
C ALA A 106 -3.42 13.51 -21.11
N GLN A 107 -3.19 13.45 -22.43
CA GLN A 107 -2.56 12.29 -23.06
C GLN A 107 -1.38 12.72 -23.93
N ALA A 108 -0.21 12.15 -23.65
CA ALA A 108 0.93 12.28 -24.54
C ALA A 108 0.68 11.49 -25.83
N GLY A 109 0.98 12.10 -26.96
CA GLY A 109 0.85 11.50 -28.28
C GLY A 109 1.88 12.09 -29.24
N HIS A 110 1.75 11.75 -30.51
CA HIS A 110 2.53 12.34 -31.58
C HIS A 110 1.56 13.03 -32.54
N ASP A 111 1.98 14.16 -33.08
CA ASP A 111 1.25 14.85 -34.12
C ASP A 111 1.30 14.01 -35.42
N PRO A 112 0.16 13.63 -36.03
CA PRO A 112 0.14 12.77 -37.22
C PRO A 112 0.88 13.36 -38.43
N GLU A 113 0.99 14.67 -38.53
CA GLU A 113 1.61 15.36 -39.68
C GLU A 113 3.11 15.57 -39.49
N THR A 114 3.52 16.01 -38.29
CA THR A 114 4.91 16.39 -38.03
C THR A 114 5.71 15.31 -37.28
N ASN A 115 5.05 14.25 -36.80
CA ASN A 115 5.58 13.23 -35.90
C ASN A 115 6.26 13.79 -34.64
N MET A 116 5.96 15.05 -34.29
CA MET A 116 6.50 15.70 -33.10
C MET A 116 5.69 15.29 -31.86
N PRO A 117 6.31 15.18 -30.67
CA PRO A 117 5.59 14.93 -29.43
C PRO A 117 4.59 16.05 -29.13
N GLN A 118 3.39 15.65 -28.71
CA GLN A 118 2.33 16.56 -28.29
C GLN A 118 1.61 16.03 -27.05
N VAL A 119 0.95 16.92 -26.32
CA VAL A 119 0.05 16.55 -25.22
C VAL A 119 -1.35 17.05 -25.56
N ASN A 120 -2.28 16.12 -25.72
CA ASN A 120 -3.70 16.41 -25.89
C ASN A 120 -4.33 16.68 -24.52
N ILE A 121 -4.90 17.85 -24.33
CA ILE A 121 -5.53 18.27 -23.08
C ILE A 121 -7.05 18.36 -23.26
N THR A 122 -7.77 17.88 -22.25
CA THR A 122 -9.22 18.09 -22.10
C THR A 122 -9.48 18.76 -20.77
N LEU A 123 -10.03 19.98 -20.81
CA LEU A 123 -10.48 20.74 -19.65
C LEU A 123 -11.89 20.32 -19.22
N ASP A 124 -12.21 20.60 -17.95
CA ASP A 124 -13.59 20.59 -17.45
C ASP A 124 -14.43 21.70 -18.10
N GLY A 125 -15.75 21.69 -17.85
CA GLY A 125 -16.67 22.65 -18.48
C GLY A 125 -16.33 24.12 -18.20
N ARG A 126 -15.96 24.44 -16.94
CA ARG A 126 -15.61 25.82 -16.53
C ARG A 126 -14.27 26.27 -17.12
N GLY A 127 -13.28 25.38 -17.14
CA GLY A 127 -11.97 25.63 -17.75
C GLY A 127 -12.09 25.84 -19.26
N GLY A 128 -12.90 25.02 -19.93
CA GLY A 128 -13.18 25.17 -21.36
C GLY A 128 -13.90 26.47 -21.72
N GLU A 129 -14.86 26.90 -20.89
CA GLU A 129 -15.56 28.18 -21.09
C GLU A 129 -14.62 29.38 -20.96
N ARG A 130 -13.80 29.42 -19.89
CA ARG A 130 -12.78 30.47 -19.70
C ARG A 130 -11.75 30.48 -20.81
N MET A 131 -11.30 29.30 -21.25
CA MET A 131 -10.37 29.15 -22.36
C MET A 131 -10.99 29.69 -23.65
N HIS A 132 -12.26 29.37 -23.92
CA HIS A 132 -12.97 29.84 -25.10
C HIS A 132 -13.15 31.36 -25.10
N GLU A 133 -13.57 31.92 -23.96
CA GLU A 133 -13.74 33.36 -23.82
C GLU A 133 -12.43 34.12 -23.99
N ALA A 134 -11.33 33.60 -23.42
CA ALA A 134 -10.02 34.20 -23.52
C ALA A 134 -9.41 34.06 -24.92
N THR A 135 -9.73 33.01 -25.69
CA THR A 135 -9.09 32.77 -27.00
C THR A 135 -9.90 33.31 -28.18
N ARG A 136 -11.24 33.41 -28.07
CA ARG A 136 -12.12 33.84 -29.19
C ARG A 136 -11.78 35.24 -29.75
N HIS A 137 -11.31 36.15 -28.91
CA HIS A 137 -10.90 37.50 -29.32
C HIS A 137 -9.37 37.66 -29.44
N ASN A 138 -8.62 36.58 -29.22
CA ASN A 138 -7.15 36.60 -29.18
C ASN A 138 -6.56 35.63 -30.22
N ILE A 139 -7.31 35.29 -31.26
CA ILE A 139 -6.81 34.52 -32.40
C ILE A 139 -5.67 35.29 -33.08
N GLY A 140 -4.58 34.60 -33.38
CA GLY A 140 -3.34 35.19 -33.90
C GLY A 140 -2.39 35.75 -32.83
N ARG A 141 -2.84 35.89 -31.57
CA ARG A 141 -1.95 36.23 -30.45
C ARG A 141 -1.25 34.98 -29.91
N GLN A 142 -0.15 35.20 -29.20
CA GLN A 142 0.56 34.14 -28.52
C GLN A 142 -0.02 33.87 -27.14
N MET A 143 -0.11 32.60 -26.78
CA MET A 143 -0.43 32.10 -25.46
C MET A 143 0.77 31.30 -24.96
N ALA A 144 1.06 31.44 -23.67
CA ALA A 144 2.09 30.69 -23.03
C ALA A 144 1.54 29.81 -21.91
N ILE A 145 2.29 28.75 -21.65
CA ILE A 145 2.01 27.79 -20.60
C ILE A 145 3.13 27.91 -19.58
N LEU A 146 2.79 28.47 -18.43
CA LEU A 146 3.71 28.61 -17.31
C LEU A 146 3.60 27.37 -16.43
N PHE A 147 4.73 26.76 -16.14
CA PHE A 147 4.85 25.69 -15.17
C PHE A 147 5.49 26.24 -13.91
N ARG A 148 4.77 26.07 -12.81
CA ARG A 148 5.23 26.42 -11.47
C ARG A 148 5.45 25.12 -10.70
N GLU A 149 6.69 24.90 -10.29
CA GLU A 149 7.10 23.74 -9.52
C GLU A 149 7.61 24.21 -8.16
N THR A 150 7.14 23.60 -7.07
CA THR A 150 7.76 23.81 -5.75
C THR A 150 8.82 22.74 -5.53
N LEU A 151 10.08 23.17 -5.44
CA LEU A 151 11.23 22.33 -5.14
C LEU A 151 11.68 22.57 -3.70
N THR A 152 12.50 21.66 -3.18
CA THR A 152 13.04 21.75 -1.81
C THR A 152 14.55 21.87 -1.86
N ARG A 153 15.10 22.84 -1.14
CA ARG A 153 16.55 22.92 -0.89
C ARG A 153 16.83 22.63 0.57
N SER A 154 17.88 21.87 0.82
CA SER A 154 18.36 21.59 2.18
C SER A 154 19.46 22.58 2.53
N HIS A 155 19.36 23.19 3.70
CA HIS A 155 20.46 23.97 4.29
C HIS A 155 20.57 23.65 5.78
N TYR A 156 21.78 23.80 6.33
CA TYR A 156 21.98 23.65 7.77
C TYR A 156 21.58 24.95 8.46
N GLU A 157 20.71 24.85 9.44
CA GLU A 157 20.28 25.95 10.30
C GLU A 157 20.64 25.58 11.75
N GLU A 158 21.20 26.54 12.47
CA GLU A 158 21.54 26.36 13.89
C GLU A 158 20.27 26.56 14.72
N VAL A 159 19.74 25.48 15.28
CA VAL A 159 18.56 25.50 16.16
C VAL A 159 19.01 24.95 17.52
N ASP A 160 18.91 25.77 18.57
CA ASP A 160 19.31 25.43 19.94
C ASP A 160 20.78 24.94 20.09
N GLY A 161 21.70 25.45 19.25
CA GLY A 161 23.12 25.11 19.28
C GLY A 161 23.49 23.79 18.59
N GLU A 162 22.52 23.12 17.96
CA GLU A 162 22.74 21.98 17.09
C GLU A 162 22.51 22.37 15.62
N MET A 163 23.40 21.89 14.74
CA MET A 163 23.25 22.06 13.29
C MET A 163 22.19 21.09 12.78
N VAL A 164 20.97 21.58 12.54
CA VAL A 164 19.86 20.78 12.03
C VAL A 164 19.73 21.00 10.52
N LEU A 165 19.54 19.92 9.77
CA LEU A 165 19.25 20.00 8.34
C LEU A 165 17.80 20.46 8.14
N VAL A 166 17.62 21.71 7.70
CA VAL A 166 16.31 22.31 7.46
C VAL A 166 16.04 22.36 5.96
N GLN A 167 14.91 21.76 5.57
CA GLN A 167 14.41 21.75 4.20
C GLN A 167 13.47 22.92 3.99
N VAL A 168 13.83 23.84 3.08
CA VAL A 168 13.03 25.02 2.75
C VAL A 168 12.48 24.89 1.33
N PRO A 169 11.16 25.01 1.13
CA PRO A 169 10.57 25.01 -0.20
C PRO A 169 10.89 26.31 -0.94
N TYR A 170 11.16 26.22 -2.24
CA TYR A 170 11.27 27.36 -3.15
C TYR A 170 10.48 27.06 -4.43
N GLU A 171 9.91 28.10 -5.04
CA GLU A 171 9.17 27.96 -6.29
C GLU A 171 10.08 28.26 -7.48
N GLU A 172 10.10 27.33 -8.44
CA GLU A 172 10.69 27.53 -9.75
C GLU A 172 9.57 27.72 -10.79
N GLN A 173 9.76 28.69 -11.68
CA GLN A 173 8.81 29.02 -12.72
C GLN A 173 9.51 28.96 -14.07
N ARG A 174 8.94 28.20 -15.01
CA ARG A 174 9.47 28.13 -16.37
C ARG A 174 8.35 28.07 -17.41
N LEU A 175 8.62 28.63 -18.58
CA LEU A 175 7.74 28.50 -19.73
C LEU A 175 7.95 27.14 -20.39
N ILE A 176 6.88 26.36 -20.47
CA ILE A 176 6.89 25.06 -21.17
C ILE A 176 6.68 25.27 -22.67
N SER A 177 5.78 26.19 -23.04
CA SER A 177 5.40 26.41 -24.43
C SER A 177 4.94 27.85 -24.61
N VAL A 178 5.29 28.41 -25.77
CA VAL A 178 4.75 29.68 -26.27
C VAL A 178 4.27 29.41 -27.69
N ALA A 179 2.95 29.48 -27.91
CA ALA A 179 2.33 29.09 -29.17
C ALA A 179 1.28 30.11 -29.61
N THR A 180 1.11 30.25 -30.92
CA THR A 180 0.09 31.13 -31.50
C THR A 180 -1.28 30.47 -31.44
N ILE A 181 -2.28 31.21 -30.98
CA ILE A 181 -3.68 30.78 -30.97
C ILE A 181 -4.19 30.75 -32.41
N GLN A 182 -4.48 29.57 -32.94
CA GLN A 182 -4.96 29.39 -34.33
C GLN A 182 -6.49 29.48 -34.45
N ALA A 183 -7.21 29.16 -33.39
CA ALA A 183 -8.66 29.17 -33.33
C ALA A 183 -9.13 29.39 -31.88
N ALA A 184 -10.41 29.70 -31.70
CA ALA A 184 -11.02 29.74 -30.37
C ALA A 184 -10.97 28.33 -29.73
N LEU A 185 -10.22 28.19 -28.65
CA LEU A 185 -9.99 26.92 -27.97
C LEU A 185 -11.12 26.66 -26.98
N GLY A 186 -11.81 25.53 -27.12
CA GLY A 186 -12.84 25.10 -26.16
C GLY A 186 -12.27 24.24 -25.05
N THR A 187 -12.96 23.14 -24.74
CA THR A 187 -12.53 22.15 -23.75
C THR A 187 -11.33 21.32 -24.21
N ARG A 188 -11.05 21.21 -25.52
CA ARG A 188 -9.97 20.37 -26.06
C ARG A 188 -8.98 21.18 -26.87
N PHE A 189 -7.70 21.00 -26.58
CA PHE A 189 -6.60 21.56 -27.34
C PHE A 189 -5.34 20.71 -27.17
N ARG A 190 -4.30 21.00 -27.95
CA ARG A 190 -3.02 20.27 -27.92
C ARG A 190 -1.87 21.21 -27.61
N ILE A 191 -0.88 20.72 -26.88
CA ILE A 191 0.41 21.38 -26.65
C ILE A 191 1.45 20.68 -27.53
N THR A 192 2.19 21.44 -28.33
CA THR A 192 3.26 20.93 -29.22
C THR A 192 4.61 21.51 -28.81
N GLY A 193 5.71 20.99 -29.36
CA GLY A 193 7.06 21.54 -29.14
C GLY A 193 7.76 21.04 -27.88
N LEU A 194 7.30 19.92 -27.31
CA LEU A 194 7.88 19.27 -26.14
C LEU A 194 8.82 18.14 -26.56
N SER A 195 9.80 17.82 -25.73
CA SER A 195 10.53 16.54 -25.86
C SER A 195 9.64 15.35 -25.48
N HIS A 196 10.01 14.14 -25.87
CA HIS A 196 9.23 12.93 -25.57
C HIS A 196 9.09 12.68 -24.07
N SER A 197 10.15 12.91 -23.28
CA SER A 197 10.13 12.80 -21.82
C SER A 197 9.25 13.88 -21.20
N GLU A 198 9.39 15.15 -21.62
CA GLU A 198 8.57 16.24 -21.10
C GLU A 198 7.09 16.06 -21.41
N ALA A 199 6.73 15.61 -22.61
CA ALA A 199 5.35 15.34 -22.97
C ALA A 199 4.74 14.24 -22.07
N ARG A 200 5.51 13.17 -21.80
CA ARG A 200 5.08 12.07 -20.91
C ARG A 200 4.89 12.58 -19.48
N ASP A 201 5.89 13.25 -18.92
CA ASP A 201 5.88 13.74 -17.54
C ASP A 201 4.79 14.79 -17.33
N LEU A 202 4.64 15.73 -18.28
CA LEU A 202 3.58 16.74 -18.25
C LEU A 202 2.20 16.09 -18.30
N SER A 203 2.00 15.09 -19.16
CA SER A 203 0.71 14.39 -19.24
C SER A 203 0.35 13.69 -17.92
N LEU A 204 1.35 13.11 -17.25
CA LEU A 204 1.18 12.46 -15.95
C LEU A 204 0.83 13.48 -14.88
N LEU A 205 1.59 14.56 -14.77
CA LEU A 205 1.36 15.63 -13.79
C LEU A 205 -0.02 16.29 -13.97
N LEU A 206 -0.48 16.41 -15.21
CA LEU A 206 -1.80 16.96 -15.52
C LEU A 206 -2.96 16.02 -15.15
N ARG A 207 -2.83 14.71 -15.40
CA ARG A 207 -3.86 13.71 -14.99
C ARG A 207 -3.91 13.56 -13.47
N ALA A 208 -2.74 13.64 -12.83
CA ALA A 208 -2.58 13.60 -11.39
C ALA A 208 -3.31 14.73 -10.64
N GLY A 209 -3.55 15.87 -11.31
CA GLY A 209 -4.20 17.03 -10.73
C GLY A 209 -3.28 17.86 -9.83
N ALA A 210 -3.74 19.08 -9.55
CA ALA A 210 -3.07 20.03 -8.67
C ALA A 210 -3.18 19.61 -7.19
N LEU A 211 -2.13 19.91 -6.42
CA LEU A 211 -2.17 19.80 -4.96
C LEU A 211 -2.82 21.05 -4.36
N ALA A 212 -3.66 20.87 -3.34
CA ALA A 212 -4.29 21.96 -2.60
C ALA A 212 -3.30 22.72 -1.71
N ALA A 213 -2.27 22.03 -1.22
CA ALA A 213 -1.22 22.60 -0.40
C ALA A 213 0.12 21.91 -0.68
N PRO A 214 1.25 22.64 -0.56
CA PRO A 214 2.58 22.06 -0.74
C PRO A 214 2.86 20.98 0.32
N MET A 215 3.59 19.95 -0.07
CA MET A 215 3.97 18.83 0.80
C MET A 215 5.48 18.61 0.71
N TYR A 216 6.06 18.10 1.79
CA TYR A 216 7.46 17.69 1.86
C TYR A 216 7.56 16.32 2.54
N ILE A 217 8.62 15.59 2.23
CA ILE A 217 8.84 14.24 2.74
C ILE A 217 9.43 14.36 4.15
N VAL A 218 8.72 13.84 5.15
CA VAL A 218 9.14 13.90 6.56
C VAL A 218 10.01 12.70 6.95
N GLU A 219 9.67 11.52 6.46
CA GLU A 219 10.39 10.27 6.74
C GLU A 219 10.36 9.40 5.49
N GLU A 220 11.45 8.67 5.24
CA GLU A 220 11.57 7.71 4.15
C GLU A 220 12.08 6.37 4.70
N ARG A 221 11.44 5.28 4.29
CA ARG A 221 11.96 3.92 4.50
C ARG A 221 11.91 3.16 3.17
N THR A 222 13.09 2.83 2.65
CA THR A 222 13.20 1.96 1.48
C THR A 222 13.55 0.55 1.94
N VAL A 223 12.70 -0.42 1.62
CA VAL A 223 12.99 -1.85 1.84
C VAL A 223 13.35 -2.47 0.49
N GLY A 224 14.59 -2.93 0.35
CA GLY A 224 15.06 -3.56 -0.88
C GLY A 224 14.36 -4.89 -1.16
N ALA A 225 14.06 -5.17 -2.42
CA ALA A 225 13.41 -6.41 -2.84
C ALA A 225 14.20 -7.67 -2.44
N SER A 226 15.54 -7.61 -2.46
CA SER A 226 16.41 -8.71 -2.04
C SER A 226 16.27 -9.06 -0.56
N LEU A 227 16.14 -8.07 0.31
CA LEU A 227 15.90 -8.28 1.74
C LEU A 227 14.53 -8.94 1.98
N GLY A 228 13.52 -8.60 1.17
CA GLY A 228 12.21 -9.25 1.22
C GLY A 228 12.27 -10.73 0.84
N GLU A 229 12.90 -11.05 -0.29
CA GLU A 229 13.04 -12.43 -0.77
C GLU A 229 13.85 -13.29 0.20
N GLU A 230 14.97 -12.76 0.71
CA GLU A 230 15.83 -13.47 1.65
C GLU A 230 15.09 -13.75 2.98
N ASN A 231 14.32 -12.79 3.48
CA ASN A 231 13.51 -12.97 4.68
C ASN A 231 12.40 -14.01 4.48
N ILE A 232 11.73 -14.03 3.31
CA ILE A 232 10.71 -15.05 3.01
C ILE A 232 11.35 -16.44 2.95
N ARG A 233 12.49 -16.57 2.27
CA ARG A 233 13.22 -17.84 2.15
C ARG A 233 13.72 -18.34 3.50
N ALA A 234 14.30 -17.46 4.31
CA ALA A 234 14.73 -17.78 5.67
C ALA A 234 13.54 -18.17 6.57
N GLY A 235 12.41 -17.47 6.45
CA GLY A 235 11.18 -17.78 7.15
C GLY A 235 10.63 -19.17 6.82
N PHE A 236 10.53 -19.50 5.52
CA PHE A 236 10.09 -20.82 5.08
C PHE A 236 11.02 -21.94 5.56
N THR A 237 12.33 -21.71 5.48
CA THR A 237 13.34 -22.67 5.97
C THR A 237 13.22 -22.88 7.47
N SER A 238 12.98 -21.83 8.25
CA SER A 238 12.78 -21.90 9.69
C SER A 238 11.51 -22.68 10.07
N VAL A 239 10.40 -22.45 9.35
CA VAL A 239 9.16 -23.23 9.51
C VAL A 239 9.42 -24.71 9.21
N ALA A 240 10.09 -25.02 8.10
CA ALA A 240 10.34 -26.40 7.68
C ALA A 240 11.20 -27.15 8.70
N ILE A 241 12.28 -26.53 9.20
CA ILE A 241 13.14 -27.12 10.23
C ILE A 241 12.37 -27.30 11.55
N GLY A 242 11.67 -26.28 12.00
CA GLY A 242 10.86 -26.34 13.24
C GLY A 242 9.78 -27.43 13.16
N PHE A 243 9.08 -27.51 12.04
CA PHE A 243 8.09 -28.54 11.77
C PHE A 243 8.70 -29.95 11.80
N ALA A 244 9.84 -30.15 11.13
CA ALA A 244 10.53 -31.44 11.14
C ALA A 244 10.94 -31.88 12.56
N LEU A 245 11.48 -30.96 13.37
CA LEU A 245 11.85 -31.24 14.76
C LEU A 245 10.63 -31.64 15.61
N VAL A 246 9.51 -30.94 15.45
CA VAL A 246 8.25 -31.26 16.11
C VAL A 246 7.75 -32.65 15.72
N LEU A 247 7.75 -32.99 14.43
CA LEU A 247 7.30 -34.31 13.96
C LEU A 247 8.14 -35.44 14.57
N VAL A 248 9.47 -35.25 14.63
CA VAL A 248 10.40 -36.21 15.24
C VAL A 248 10.11 -36.34 16.73
N PHE A 249 9.97 -35.22 17.45
CA PHE A 249 9.66 -35.22 18.88
C PHE A 249 8.35 -35.97 19.17
N MET A 250 7.28 -35.66 18.43
CA MET A 250 5.98 -36.31 18.60
C MET A 250 6.04 -37.80 18.32
N MET A 251 6.78 -38.21 17.28
CA MET A 251 6.94 -39.61 16.92
C MET A 251 7.75 -40.39 17.96
N VAL A 252 8.82 -39.79 18.52
CA VAL A 252 9.65 -40.45 19.54
C VAL A 252 8.92 -40.54 20.87
N TYR A 253 8.29 -39.45 21.33
CA TYR A 253 7.69 -39.40 22.67
C TYR A 253 6.35 -40.13 22.73
N TYR A 254 5.46 -39.95 21.75
CA TYR A 254 4.09 -40.49 21.76
C TYR A 254 3.88 -41.68 20.82
N ARG A 255 4.94 -42.16 20.13
CA ARG A 255 4.93 -43.36 19.27
C ARG A 255 3.75 -43.37 18.29
N LEU A 256 2.78 -44.27 18.51
CA LEU A 256 1.67 -44.49 17.60
C LEU A 256 0.62 -43.36 17.67
N PHE A 257 0.43 -42.74 18.84
CA PHE A 257 -0.35 -41.51 18.97
C PHE A 257 0.37 -40.31 18.35
N GLY A 258 1.71 -40.31 18.43
CA GLY A 258 2.57 -39.37 17.72
C GLY A 258 2.35 -39.40 16.20
N LEU A 259 2.20 -40.58 15.60
CA LEU A 259 1.88 -40.72 14.18
C LEU A 259 0.52 -40.10 13.83
N ALA A 260 -0.52 -40.33 14.64
CA ALA A 260 -1.83 -39.74 14.43
C ALA A 260 -1.78 -38.20 14.51
N ALA A 261 -1.06 -37.67 15.51
CA ALA A 261 -0.84 -36.23 15.65
C ALA A 261 -0.06 -35.64 14.47
N ASN A 262 0.97 -36.34 13.97
CA ASN A 262 1.76 -35.89 12.82
C ASN A 262 0.91 -35.79 11.54
N ILE A 263 0.02 -36.76 11.30
CA ILE A 263 -0.92 -36.72 10.18
C ILE A 263 -1.89 -35.55 10.35
N ALA A 264 -2.47 -35.37 11.54
CA ALA A 264 -3.38 -34.26 11.83
C ALA A 264 -2.69 -32.89 11.67
N LEU A 265 -1.42 -32.78 12.09
CA LEU A 265 -0.63 -31.55 11.96
C LEU A 265 -0.31 -31.23 10.49
N ALA A 266 0.00 -32.24 9.67
CA ALA A 266 0.19 -32.06 8.23
C ALA A 266 -1.11 -31.60 7.54
N VAL A 267 -2.24 -32.23 7.88
CA VAL A 267 -3.57 -31.81 7.40
C VAL A 267 -3.87 -30.37 7.83
N ASN A 268 -3.53 -29.99 9.07
CA ASN A 268 -3.70 -28.64 9.57
C ASN A 268 -2.95 -27.60 8.73
N LEU A 269 -1.68 -27.86 8.43
CA LEU A 269 -0.87 -26.95 7.60
C LEU A 269 -1.44 -26.80 6.18
N VAL A 270 -1.88 -27.91 5.58
CA VAL A 270 -2.53 -27.89 4.26
C VAL A 270 -3.83 -27.08 4.29
N LEU A 271 -4.66 -27.28 5.31
CA LEU A 271 -5.92 -26.53 5.48
C LEU A 271 -5.67 -25.04 5.70
N LEU A 272 -4.67 -24.68 6.50
CA LEU A 272 -4.30 -23.28 6.74
C LEU A 272 -3.93 -22.59 5.41
N VAL A 273 -3.04 -23.19 4.63
CA VAL A 273 -2.61 -22.64 3.32
C VAL A 273 -3.77 -22.60 2.34
N ALA A 274 -4.61 -23.63 2.30
CA ALA A 274 -5.78 -23.67 1.42
C ALA A 274 -6.79 -22.55 1.74
N VAL A 275 -7.09 -22.33 3.02
CA VAL A 275 -8.03 -21.26 3.44
C VAL A 275 -7.44 -19.88 3.20
N MET A 276 -6.14 -19.67 3.44
CA MET A 276 -5.46 -18.42 3.10
C MET A 276 -5.54 -18.12 1.60
N SER A 277 -5.28 -19.14 0.78
CA SER A 277 -5.37 -19.00 -0.69
C SER A 277 -6.79 -18.69 -1.16
N LEU A 278 -7.82 -19.28 -0.53
CA LEU A 278 -9.22 -19.04 -0.88
C LEU A 278 -9.65 -17.61 -0.57
N LEU A 279 -9.15 -17.04 0.52
CA LEU A 279 -9.48 -15.69 0.98
C LEU A 279 -8.63 -14.59 0.33
N GLY A 280 -7.67 -14.96 -0.53
CA GLY A 280 -6.71 -14.01 -1.13
C GLY A 280 -5.81 -13.34 -0.08
N ALA A 281 -5.57 -13.99 1.06
CA ALA A 281 -4.74 -13.44 2.11
C ALA A 281 -3.26 -13.44 1.70
N THR A 282 -2.58 -12.31 1.85
CA THR A 282 -1.16 -12.17 1.47
C THR A 282 -0.24 -12.83 2.49
N LEU A 283 0.68 -13.66 2.02
CA LEU A 283 1.69 -14.30 2.86
C LEU A 283 2.88 -13.34 3.07
N THR A 284 2.85 -12.62 4.19
CA THR A 284 3.92 -11.70 4.60
C THR A 284 4.85 -12.36 5.62
N LEU A 285 6.01 -11.76 5.90
CA LEU A 285 6.93 -12.25 6.93
C LEU A 285 6.27 -12.39 8.33
N PRO A 286 5.50 -11.40 8.84
CA PRO A 286 4.68 -11.60 10.02
C PRO A 286 3.67 -12.75 9.85
N GLY A 287 3.04 -12.88 8.69
CA GLY A 287 2.17 -14.02 8.38
C GLY A 287 2.89 -15.36 8.61
N ILE A 288 4.11 -15.51 8.12
CA ILE A 288 4.95 -16.70 8.36
C ILE A 288 5.16 -16.96 9.86
N ALA A 289 5.44 -15.91 10.65
CA ALA A 289 5.53 -16.05 12.11
C ALA A 289 4.20 -16.52 12.74
N GLY A 290 3.07 -16.07 12.20
CA GLY A 290 1.74 -16.59 12.55
C GLY A 290 1.61 -18.08 12.28
N ILE A 291 2.08 -18.56 11.12
CA ILE A 291 2.11 -19.99 10.79
C ILE A 291 2.94 -20.76 11.83
N VAL A 292 4.16 -20.30 12.14
CA VAL A 292 5.02 -20.94 13.16
C VAL A 292 4.29 -21.05 14.51
N LEU A 293 3.67 -19.96 14.96
CA LEU A 293 2.94 -19.93 16.22
C LEU A 293 1.77 -20.91 16.22
N THR A 294 1.01 -20.96 15.12
CA THR A 294 -0.15 -21.86 14.99
C THR A 294 0.26 -23.34 14.96
N VAL A 295 1.39 -23.66 14.33
CA VAL A 295 1.96 -25.02 14.38
C VAL A 295 2.30 -25.41 15.82
N GLY A 296 2.92 -24.51 16.60
CA GLY A 296 3.22 -24.75 18.02
C GLY A 296 1.96 -25.02 18.85
N MET A 297 0.93 -24.19 18.68
CA MET A 297 -0.35 -24.36 19.40
C MET A 297 -1.10 -25.64 18.98
N ALA A 298 -1.05 -26.01 17.70
CA ALA A 298 -1.66 -27.25 17.21
C ALA A 298 -1.01 -28.50 17.83
N VAL A 299 0.29 -28.46 18.13
CA VAL A 299 0.99 -29.53 18.84
C VAL A 299 0.59 -29.56 20.30
N ASP A 300 0.53 -28.41 20.97
CA ASP A 300 0.14 -28.29 22.37
C ASP A 300 -1.25 -28.89 22.64
N ALA A 301 -2.22 -28.63 21.76
CA ALA A 301 -3.55 -29.23 21.83
C ALA A 301 -3.50 -30.79 21.80
N ASN A 302 -2.67 -31.37 20.92
CA ASN A 302 -2.49 -32.82 20.85
C ASN A 302 -1.78 -33.36 22.10
N VAL A 303 -0.77 -32.66 22.62
CA VAL A 303 -0.06 -33.03 23.86
C VAL A 303 -1.02 -33.05 25.05
N LEU A 304 -1.89 -32.06 25.18
CA LEU A 304 -2.87 -31.96 26.26
C LEU A 304 -3.94 -33.07 26.18
N ILE A 305 -4.38 -33.42 24.97
CA ILE A 305 -5.25 -34.57 24.76
C ILE A 305 -4.54 -35.85 25.21
N PHE A 306 -3.31 -36.08 24.77
CA PHE A 306 -2.57 -37.31 25.07
C PHE A 306 -2.22 -37.44 26.55
N SER A 307 -1.86 -36.35 27.22
CA SER A 307 -1.64 -36.36 28.67
C SER A 307 -2.93 -36.71 29.41
N ARG A 308 -4.07 -36.13 29.01
CA ARG A 308 -5.37 -36.44 29.63
C ARG A 308 -5.80 -37.89 29.40
N ILE A 309 -5.57 -38.44 28.21
CA ILE A 309 -5.81 -39.87 27.93
C ILE A 309 -4.91 -40.74 28.81
N ARG A 310 -3.63 -40.38 28.97
CA ARG A 310 -2.67 -41.12 29.81
C ARG A 310 -3.08 -41.11 31.28
N GLU A 311 -3.62 -40.00 31.79
CA GLU A 311 -4.18 -39.91 33.14
C GLU A 311 -5.42 -40.80 33.32
N GLU A 312 -6.38 -40.75 32.39
CA GLU A 312 -7.61 -41.55 32.47
C GLU A 312 -7.35 -43.06 32.33
N LEU A 313 -6.26 -43.46 31.67
CA LEU A 313 -5.87 -44.87 31.51
C LEU A 313 -5.56 -45.56 32.84
N GLN A 314 -5.24 -44.80 33.90
CA GLN A 314 -5.00 -45.36 35.23
C GLN A 314 -6.28 -45.88 35.90
N TYR A 315 -7.43 -45.34 35.49
CA TYR A 315 -8.72 -45.59 36.15
C TYR A 315 -9.77 -46.24 35.23
N ARG A 316 -9.56 -46.21 33.91
CA ARG A 316 -10.55 -46.64 32.91
C ARG A 316 -9.96 -47.61 31.90
N SER A 317 -10.85 -48.32 31.20
CA SER A 317 -10.45 -49.12 30.03
C SER A 317 -9.91 -48.22 28.91
N PRO A 318 -9.02 -48.71 28.03
CA PRO A 318 -8.39 -47.89 26.99
C PRO A 318 -9.36 -47.08 26.10
N GLN A 319 -10.51 -47.64 25.73
CA GLN A 319 -11.52 -46.93 24.94
C GLN A 319 -12.23 -45.84 25.74
N ALA A 320 -12.59 -46.13 27.00
CA ALA A 320 -13.23 -45.18 27.89
C ALA A 320 -12.27 -44.06 28.33
N ALA A 321 -10.97 -44.34 28.41
CA ALA A 321 -9.93 -43.36 28.67
C ALA A 321 -9.73 -42.41 27.48
N ILE A 322 -9.76 -42.92 26.24
CA ILE A 322 -9.70 -42.09 25.04
C ILE A 322 -10.88 -41.12 25.00
N SER A 323 -12.12 -41.60 25.15
CA SER A 323 -13.30 -40.72 25.10
C SER A 323 -13.26 -39.67 26.22
N ALA A 324 -12.99 -40.09 27.46
CA ALA A 324 -12.93 -39.18 28.61
C ALA A 324 -11.79 -38.17 28.49
N GLY A 325 -10.65 -38.58 27.91
CA GLY A 325 -9.52 -37.71 27.64
C GLY A 325 -9.86 -36.60 26.67
N PHE A 326 -10.48 -36.92 25.53
CA PHE A 326 -10.95 -35.92 24.56
C PHE A 326 -12.01 -34.97 25.16
N ASP A 327 -13.00 -35.50 25.89
CA ASP A 327 -14.09 -34.69 26.43
C ASP A 327 -13.59 -33.70 27.51
N ARG A 328 -12.61 -34.11 28.33
CA ARG A 328 -11.99 -33.22 29.32
C ARG A 328 -10.99 -32.24 28.71
N ALA A 329 -10.20 -32.67 27.72
CA ALA A 329 -9.26 -31.79 27.04
C ALA A 329 -9.98 -30.72 26.19
N PHE A 330 -11.17 -31.03 25.67
CA PHE A 330 -11.96 -30.13 24.84
C PHE A 330 -12.17 -28.75 25.46
N VAL A 331 -12.61 -28.69 26.73
CA VAL A 331 -12.91 -27.41 27.40
C VAL A 331 -11.65 -26.57 27.52
N ALA A 332 -10.53 -27.16 27.97
CA ALA A 332 -9.27 -26.45 28.13
C ALA A 332 -8.71 -25.93 26.79
N ILE A 333 -8.79 -26.74 25.73
CA ILE A 333 -8.33 -26.37 24.40
C ILE A 333 -9.20 -25.26 23.81
N LEU A 334 -10.51 -25.37 23.97
CA LEU A 334 -11.44 -24.37 23.49
C LEU A 334 -11.23 -23.02 24.20
N ASP A 335 -11.11 -23.01 25.53
CA ASP A 335 -10.89 -21.80 26.32
C ASP A 335 -9.58 -21.09 25.94
N ALA A 336 -8.49 -21.84 25.79
CA ALA A 336 -7.20 -21.30 25.37
C ALA A 336 -7.29 -20.67 23.97
N ASN A 337 -7.86 -21.39 22.99
CA ASN A 337 -7.97 -20.91 21.61
C ASN A 337 -8.95 -19.74 21.45
N ILE A 338 -10.07 -19.70 22.19
CA ILE A 338 -11.00 -18.57 22.19
C ILE A 338 -10.28 -17.31 22.69
N THR A 339 -9.51 -17.42 23.77
CA THR A 339 -8.76 -16.28 24.32
C THR A 339 -7.77 -15.73 23.29
N THR A 340 -7.04 -16.61 22.60
CA THR A 340 -6.11 -16.19 21.53
C THR A 340 -6.84 -15.63 20.31
N LEU A 341 -8.01 -16.17 19.96
CA LEU A 341 -8.83 -15.68 18.86
C LEU A 341 -9.33 -14.25 19.11
N ILE A 342 -9.72 -13.94 20.35
CA ILE A 342 -10.09 -12.58 20.74
C ILE A 342 -8.93 -11.61 20.50
N VAL A 343 -7.70 -11.99 20.89
CA VAL A 343 -6.50 -11.19 20.62
C VAL A 343 -6.29 -11.01 19.13
N ALA A 344 -6.45 -12.07 18.32
CA ALA A 344 -6.30 -11.98 16.88
C ALA A 344 -7.34 -11.03 16.24
N VAL A 345 -8.59 -11.05 16.70
CA VAL A 345 -9.63 -10.10 16.23
C VAL A 345 -9.27 -8.66 16.59
N ILE A 346 -8.77 -8.41 17.81
CA ILE A 346 -8.33 -7.08 18.24
C ILE A 346 -7.15 -6.60 17.36
N LEU A 347 -6.16 -7.47 17.12
CA LEU A 347 -5.02 -7.16 16.25
C LEU A 347 -5.45 -6.90 14.81
N TYR A 348 -6.48 -7.58 14.31
CA TYR A 348 -7.03 -7.33 12.97
C TYR A 348 -7.78 -6.01 12.89
N ALA A 349 -8.54 -5.65 13.93
CA ALA A 349 -9.35 -4.44 13.95
C ALA A 349 -8.52 -3.15 14.13
N ILE A 350 -7.47 -3.21 14.95
CA ILE A 350 -6.66 -2.04 15.32
C ILE A 350 -5.32 -2.02 14.57
N GLY A 351 -4.79 -3.19 14.19
CA GLY A 351 -3.48 -3.30 13.55
C GLY A 351 -3.46 -2.80 12.11
N SER A 352 -2.32 -2.22 11.71
CA SER A 352 -2.06 -1.77 10.35
C SER A 352 -1.04 -2.68 9.64
N GLY A 353 -1.13 -2.75 8.32
CA GLY A 353 -0.21 -3.43 7.40
C GLY A 353 0.26 -4.82 7.90
N PRO A 354 1.54 -4.98 8.30
CA PRO A 354 2.12 -6.23 8.79
C PRO A 354 1.35 -6.94 9.92
N VAL A 355 0.84 -6.18 10.90
CA VAL A 355 0.15 -6.73 12.08
C VAL A 355 -1.20 -7.33 11.69
N ARG A 356 -1.88 -6.71 10.72
CA ARG A 356 -3.16 -7.20 10.20
C ARG A 356 -3.00 -8.53 9.46
N GLY A 357 -1.91 -8.68 8.68
CA GLY A 357 -1.57 -9.95 8.01
C GLY A 357 -1.25 -11.08 9.00
N PHE A 358 -0.51 -10.77 10.07
CA PHE A 358 -0.30 -11.72 11.18
C PHE A 358 -1.62 -12.14 11.83
N ALA A 359 -2.51 -11.19 12.12
CA ALA A 359 -3.79 -11.45 12.75
C ALA A 359 -4.72 -12.36 11.93
N VAL A 360 -4.78 -12.16 10.61
CA VAL A 360 -5.54 -13.05 9.70
C VAL A 360 -5.00 -14.47 9.76
N THR A 361 -3.67 -14.63 9.63
CA THR A 361 -3.02 -15.94 9.65
C THR A 361 -3.24 -16.66 10.98
N LEU A 362 -3.10 -15.94 12.09
CA LEU A 362 -3.34 -16.46 13.43
C LEU A 362 -4.79 -16.92 13.61
N SER A 363 -5.76 -16.11 13.17
CA SER A 363 -7.19 -16.44 13.29
C SER A 363 -7.55 -17.71 12.51
N ILE A 364 -7.10 -17.81 11.25
CA ILE A 364 -7.31 -18.99 10.41
C ILE A 364 -6.63 -20.21 11.01
N GLY A 365 -5.38 -20.05 11.49
CA GLY A 365 -4.61 -21.11 12.10
C GLY A 365 -5.24 -21.66 13.38
N ILE A 366 -5.82 -20.80 14.22
CA ILE A 366 -6.57 -21.22 15.40
C ILE A 366 -7.78 -22.07 15.00
N CYS A 367 -8.61 -21.58 14.08
CA CYS A 367 -9.82 -22.29 13.62
C CYS A 367 -9.48 -23.66 13.00
N THR A 368 -8.48 -23.71 12.13
CA THR A 368 -8.03 -24.94 11.48
C THR A 368 -7.39 -25.91 12.48
N SER A 369 -6.62 -25.41 13.45
CA SER A 369 -5.99 -26.24 14.47
C SER A 369 -7.01 -26.87 15.42
N LEU A 370 -8.03 -26.11 15.82
CA LEU A 370 -9.12 -26.59 16.67
C LEU A 370 -9.88 -27.71 15.97
N PHE A 371 -10.19 -27.53 14.67
CA PHE A 371 -10.81 -28.57 13.86
C PHE A 371 -9.94 -29.82 13.76
N CYS A 372 -8.64 -29.67 13.49
CA CYS A 372 -7.73 -30.81 13.36
C CYS A 372 -7.55 -31.57 14.68
N ALA A 373 -7.31 -30.86 15.78
CA ALA A 373 -7.10 -31.49 17.09
C ALA A 373 -8.36 -32.23 17.59
N LEU A 374 -9.54 -31.64 17.41
CA LEU A 374 -10.77 -32.19 17.99
C LEU A 374 -11.47 -33.20 17.09
N MET A 375 -11.47 -32.99 15.77
CA MET A 375 -12.09 -33.92 14.82
C MET A 375 -11.08 -34.87 14.21
N VAL A 376 -10.04 -34.38 13.55
CA VAL A 376 -9.11 -35.22 12.78
C VAL A 376 -8.32 -36.16 13.68
N THR A 377 -7.69 -35.65 14.74
CA THR A 377 -6.93 -36.49 15.70
C THR A 377 -7.85 -37.50 16.38
N ARG A 378 -9.06 -37.10 16.79
CA ARG A 378 -10.05 -38.02 17.40
C ARG A 378 -10.47 -39.14 16.43
N ALA A 379 -10.73 -38.81 15.17
CA ALA A 379 -11.07 -39.80 14.14
C ALA A 379 -9.91 -40.77 13.90
N LEU A 380 -8.68 -40.28 13.77
CA LEU A 380 -7.50 -41.10 13.55
C LEU A 380 -7.22 -42.03 14.74
N VAL A 381 -7.25 -41.51 15.96
CA VAL A 381 -7.04 -42.31 17.17
C VAL A 381 -8.13 -43.39 17.29
N ASN A 382 -9.40 -43.04 17.07
CA ASN A 382 -10.50 -44.00 17.08
C ASN A 382 -10.42 -45.01 15.94
N LEU A 383 -9.91 -44.65 14.76
CA LEU A 383 -9.70 -45.59 13.66
C LEU A 383 -8.58 -46.58 13.98
N MET A 384 -7.50 -46.12 14.60
CA MET A 384 -6.33 -46.94 14.92
C MET A 384 -6.59 -47.90 16.09
N TYR A 385 -7.33 -47.44 17.10
CA TYR A 385 -7.57 -48.19 18.33
C TYR A 385 -9.00 -48.74 18.45
N GLY A 386 -9.97 -48.28 17.66
CA GLY A 386 -11.38 -48.69 17.73
C GLY A 386 -11.57 -50.18 17.43
N GLY A 387 -12.39 -50.84 18.25
CA GLY A 387 -12.79 -52.24 18.06
C GLY A 387 -11.73 -53.30 18.41
N ARG A 388 -10.55 -52.93 18.90
CA ARG A 388 -9.50 -53.88 19.32
C ARG A 388 -9.39 -53.99 20.84
N ASN A 389 -9.37 -55.22 21.36
CA ASN A 389 -9.09 -55.54 22.77
C ASN A 389 -7.60 -55.33 23.08
N ILE A 390 -7.22 -54.07 23.28
CA ILE A 390 -5.83 -53.69 23.47
C ILE A 390 -5.55 -53.66 24.98
N ARG A 391 -4.59 -54.47 25.45
CA ARG A 391 -4.20 -54.53 26.87
C ARG A 391 -3.23 -53.40 27.27
N ARG A 392 -2.61 -52.69 26.32
CA ARG A 392 -1.69 -51.55 26.55
C ARG A 392 -1.74 -50.54 25.40
N LEU A 393 -1.92 -49.25 25.70
CA LEU A 393 -1.76 -48.17 24.73
C LEU A 393 -0.27 -47.85 24.55
N ALA A 394 0.18 -47.68 23.30
CA ALA A 394 1.51 -47.15 23.01
C ALA A 394 1.43 -45.62 22.99
N ILE A 395 1.28 -45.03 24.19
CA ILE A 395 1.19 -43.58 24.43
C ILE A 395 2.43 -43.07 25.15
#